data_AF-A0A2T8KLX5-F1
#
_entry.id   AF-A0A2T8KLX5-F1
#
_cell.length_a   1.000
_cell.length_b   1.000
_cell.length_c   1.000
_cell.angle_alpha   90.00
_cell.angle_beta   90.00
_cell.angle_gamma   90.00
#
_symmetry.space_group_name_H-M   'P 1'
#
loop_
_entity.id
_entity.type
_entity.pdbx_description
1 polymer ?
#
loop_
_entity_poly.entity_id
_entity_poly.type
_entity_poly.pdbx_seq_one_letter_code
_entity_poly.pdbx_strand_id
1 'polypeptide(L)'
;MLWANVGIDIPPSASVSGLWELARPEHLPAKFFHTYLLLCSWQIWKHRNEVIFRGAEPSLLRLLLACKEEARLWRCRLPRSDQGISEAWCHSFCSNM
;
A
#
# COMPACT_ATOMS: atom_id res chain seq x y z
N MET A 1 2.21 -10.09 6.44
CA MET A 1 1.11 -9.09 6.33
C MET A 1 1.58 -7.93 5.46
N LEU A 2 0.70 -7.24 4.72
CA LEU A 2 1.10 -6.15 3.80
C LEU A 2 1.96 -5.07 4.48
N TRP A 3 1.54 -4.57 5.65
CA TRP A 3 2.25 -3.50 6.36
C TRP A 3 3.70 -3.85 6.67
N ALA A 4 3.95 -5.03 7.25
CA ALA A 4 5.31 -5.52 7.49
C ALA A 4 6.13 -5.67 6.20
N ASN A 5 5.51 -6.08 5.09
CA ASN A 5 6.21 -6.24 3.81
C ASN A 5 6.70 -4.90 3.25
N VAL A 6 5.98 -3.81 3.51
CA VAL A 6 6.37 -2.45 3.11
C VAL A 6 7.13 -1.72 4.22
N GLY A 7 7.58 -2.44 5.26
CA GLY A 7 8.36 -1.91 6.38
C GLY A 7 7.59 -1.03 7.35
N ILE A 8 6.25 -1.08 7.35
CA ILE A 8 5.41 -0.33 8.30
C ILE A 8 5.06 -1.26 9.47
N ASP A 9 5.57 -0.90 10.65
CA ASP A 9 5.19 -1.52 11.91
C ASP A 9 3.86 -0.94 12.39
N ILE A 10 2.92 -1.82 12.74
CA ILE A 10 1.61 -1.43 13.26
C ILE A 10 1.65 -1.55 14.80
N PRO A 11 1.60 -0.44 15.54
CA PRO A 11 1.53 -0.49 17.00
C PRO A 11 0.30 -1.27 17.50
N PRO A 12 0.37 -1.96 18.65
CA PRO A 12 -0.79 -2.63 19.24
C PRO A 12 -1.96 -1.67 19.56
N SER A 13 -1.65 -0.39 19.80
CA SER A 13 -2.62 0.68 20.04
C SER A 13 -3.19 1.31 18.77
N ALA A 14 -2.73 0.90 17.59
CA ALA A 14 -3.15 1.50 16.34
C ALA A 14 -4.64 1.24 16.07
N SER A 15 -5.32 2.26 15.56
CA SER A 15 -6.71 2.19 15.13
C SER A 15 -6.84 2.67 13.71
N VAL A 16 -7.93 2.29 13.03
CA VAL A 16 -8.21 2.77 11.67
C VAL A 16 -8.35 4.30 11.63
N SER A 17 -8.90 4.92 12.68
CA SER A 17 -8.97 6.39 12.80
C SER A 17 -7.59 7.05 12.92
N GLY A 18 -6.62 6.35 13.50
CA GLY A 18 -5.22 6.78 13.61
C GLY A 18 -4.33 6.33 12.46
N LEU A 19 -4.89 5.86 11.33
CA LEU A 19 -4.10 5.36 10.20
C LEU A 19 -3.01 6.35 9.73
N TRP A 20 -3.33 7.65 9.76
CA TRP A 20 -2.45 8.74 9.34
C TRP A 20 -1.28 8.99 10.29
N GLU A 21 -1.28 8.37 11.47
CA GLU A 21 -0.24 8.48 12.49
C GLU A 21 0.84 7.39 12.33
N LEU A 22 0.65 6.46 11.38
CA LEU A 22 1.64 5.42 11.11
C LEU A 22 2.99 6.04 10.70
N ALA A 23 4.04 5.56 11.34
CA ALA A 23 5.39 6.00 11.05
C ALA A 23 5.78 5.63 9.61
N ARG A 24 6.26 6.63 8.86
CA ARG A 24 6.76 6.43 7.49
C ARG A 24 8.15 5.80 7.53
N PRO A 25 8.37 4.65 6.85
CA PRO A 25 9.69 4.09 6.63
C PRO A 25 10.59 5.02 5.79
N GLU A 26 11.89 5.08 6.08
CA GLU A 26 12.82 5.98 5.40
C GLU A 26 12.88 5.79 3.88
N HIS A 27 12.75 4.54 3.42
CA HIS A 27 12.79 4.18 2.00
C HIS A 27 11.55 4.62 1.21
N LEU A 28 10.46 5.03 1.88
CA LEU A 28 9.24 5.51 1.24
C LEU A 28 9.25 7.04 1.12
N PRO A 29 8.82 7.63 -0.01
CA PRO A 29 8.73 9.07 -0.17
C PRO A 29 7.82 9.70 0.88
N ALA A 30 8.27 10.81 1.50
CA ALA A 30 7.44 11.60 2.42
C ALA A 30 6.26 12.26 1.71
N LYS A 31 6.52 12.74 0.49
CA LYS A 31 5.49 13.35 -0.35
C LYS A 31 4.47 12.29 -0.77
N PHE A 32 3.19 12.62 -0.59
CA PHE A 32 2.05 11.72 -0.85
C PHE A 32 2.01 10.43 -0.01
N PHE A 33 2.69 10.38 1.15
CA PHE A 33 2.67 9.19 2.00
C PHE A 33 1.27 8.81 2.49
N HIS A 34 0.42 9.78 2.85
CA HIS A 34 -0.97 9.48 3.23
C HIS A 34 -1.79 8.90 2.07
N THR A 35 -1.50 9.32 0.83
CA THR A 35 -2.11 8.73 -0.37
C THR A 35 -1.67 7.28 -0.55
N TYR A 36 -0.40 6.99 -0.28
CA TYR A 36 0.13 5.62 -0.27
C TYR A 36 -0.56 4.75 0.81
N LEU A 37 -0.74 5.26 2.03
CA LEU A 37 -1.47 4.55 3.10
C LEU A 37 -2.92 4.25 2.69
N LEU A 38 -3.59 5.20 2.04
CA LEU A 38 -4.95 5.03 1.53
C LEU A 38 -5.01 3.97 0.42
N LEU A 39 -4.05 3.98 -0.51
CA LEU A 39 -3.94 2.97 -1.57
C LEU A 39 -3.80 1.57 -0.95
N CYS A 40 -2.86 1.38 -0.04
CA CYS A 40 -2.65 0.11 0.66
C CYS A 40 -3.92 -0.35 1.40
N SER A 41 -4.55 0.55 2.16
CA SER A 41 -5.79 0.27 2.88
C SER A 41 -6.93 -0.13 1.95
N TRP A 42 -7.06 0.54 0.80
CA TRP A 42 -8.05 0.22 -0.21
C TRP A 42 -7.83 -1.17 -0.82
N GLN A 43 -6.58 -1.53 -1.13
CA GLN A 43 -6.28 -2.87 -1.65
C GLN A 43 -6.51 -3.96 -0.60
N ILE A 44 -6.20 -3.72 0.67
CA ILE A 44 -6.54 -4.64 1.77
C ILE A 44 -8.06 -4.86 1.82
N TRP A 45 -8.83 -3.77 1.78
CA TRP A 45 -10.29 -3.84 1.80
C TRP A 45 -10.80 -4.66 0.60
N LYS A 46 -10.37 -4.35 -0.63
CA LYS A 46 -10.77 -5.10 -1.83
C LYS A 46 -10.40 -6.59 -1.71
N HIS A 47 -9.17 -6.91 -1.31
CA HIS A 47 -8.72 -8.29 -1.16
C HIS A 47 -9.58 -9.07 -0.15
N ARG A 48 -9.91 -8.47 1.00
CA ARG A 48 -10.80 -9.08 1.99
C ARG A 48 -12.20 -9.32 1.45
N ASN A 49 -12.74 -8.39 0.66
CA ASN A 49 -14.04 -8.56 0.02
C ASN A 49 -14.02 -9.72 -0.97
N GLU A 50 -12.97 -9.87 -1.78
CA GLU A 50 -12.85 -11.01 -2.69
C GLU A 50 -12.77 -12.35 -1.95
N VAL A 51 -12.05 -12.40 -0.82
CA VAL A 51 -11.98 -13.61 0.02
C VAL A 51 -13.35 -13.95 0.60
N ILE A 52 -14.04 -12.96 1.20
CA ILE A 52 -15.30 -13.18 1.92
C ILE A 52 -16.46 -13.45 0.95
N PHE A 53 -16.58 -12.67 -0.11
CA PHE A 53 -17.76 -12.67 -0.97
C PHE A 53 -17.60 -13.50 -2.24
N ARG A 54 -16.36 -13.83 -2.65
CA ARG A 54 -16.11 -14.63 -3.85
C ARG A 54 -15.39 -15.96 -3.57
N GLY A 55 -15.14 -16.28 -2.30
CA GLY A 55 -14.45 -17.51 -1.91
C GLY A 55 -13.01 -17.59 -2.42
N ALA A 56 -12.37 -16.46 -2.70
CA ALA A 56 -10.98 -16.45 -3.14
C ALA A 56 -10.06 -16.81 -1.97
N GLU A 57 -9.00 -17.58 -2.21
CA GLU A 57 -8.01 -17.87 -1.17
C GLU A 57 -7.26 -16.59 -0.72
N PRO A 58 -6.98 -16.42 0.59
CA PRO A 58 -6.12 -15.35 1.08
C PRO A 58 -4.71 -15.47 0.48
N SER A 59 -4.18 -14.38 -0.07
CA SER A 59 -2.86 -14.39 -0.72
C SER A 59 -2.17 -13.05 -0.62
N LEU A 60 -1.04 -13.02 0.12
CA LEU A 60 -0.21 -11.82 0.24
C LEU A 60 0.36 -11.41 -1.13
N LEU A 61 0.81 -12.37 -1.93
CA LEU A 61 1.35 -12.12 -3.26
C LEU A 61 0.32 -11.43 -4.16
N ARG A 62 -0.92 -11.93 -4.20
CA ARG A 62 -2.01 -11.31 -4.98
C ARG A 62 -2.28 -9.87 -4.52
N LEU A 63 -2.28 -9.64 -3.22
CA LEU A 63 -2.45 -8.31 -2.65
C LEU A 63 -1.30 -7.36 -3.06
N LEU A 64 -0.04 -7.80 -2.98
CA LEU A 64 1.13 -7.00 -3.35
C LEU A 64 1.12 -6.64 -4.85
N LEU A 65 0.78 -7.59 -5.71
CA LEU A 65 0.66 -7.35 -7.15
C LEU A 65 -0.44 -6.31 -7.46
N ALA A 66 -1.61 -6.43 -6.81
CA ALA A 66 -2.69 -5.46 -6.96
C ALA A 66 -2.27 -4.05 -6.49
N CYS A 67 -1.56 -3.94 -5.35
CA CYS A 67 -0.98 -2.68 -4.89
C CYS A 67 -0.02 -2.07 -5.92
N LYS A 68 0.86 -2.88 -6.49
CA LYS A 68 1.83 -2.43 -7.50
C LYS A 68 1.14 -1.92 -8.78
N GLU A 69 0.16 -2.65 -9.29
CA GLU A 69 -0.61 -2.22 -10.47
C GLU A 69 -1.32 -0.89 -10.23
N GLU A 70 -1.95 -0.73 -9.08
CA GLU A 70 -2.65 0.50 -8.71
C GLU A 70 -1.67 1.66 -8.51
N ALA A 71 -0.51 1.43 -7.89
CA ALA A 71 0.53 2.44 -7.77
C ALA A 71 1.01 2.95 -9.14
N ARG A 72 1.14 2.07 -10.14
CA ARG A 72 1.48 2.47 -11.53
C ARG A 72 0.39 3.35 -12.15
N LEU A 73 -0.88 3.01 -11.94
CA LEU A 73 -2.00 3.80 -12.45
C LEU A 73 -2.06 5.18 -11.79
N TRP A 74 -1.69 5.28 -10.52
CA TRP A 74 -1.60 6.56 -9.80
C TRP A 74 -0.63 7.56 -10.41
N ARG A 75 0.34 7.11 -11.22
CA ARG A 75 1.28 8.00 -11.95
C ARG A 75 0.56 9.11 -12.72
N CYS A 76 -0.58 8.82 -13.35
CA CYS A 76 -1.32 9.82 -14.12
C CYS A 76 -2.10 10.82 -13.26
N ARG A 77 -2.25 10.55 -11.96
CA ARG A 77 -2.92 11.41 -10.97
C ARG A 77 -1.96 12.29 -10.18
N LEU A 78 -0.65 12.07 -10.32
CA LEU A 78 0.39 12.88 -9.71
C LEU A 78 0.81 14.04 -10.63
N PRO A 79 1.28 15.18 -10.05
CA PRO A 79 1.95 16.21 -10.83
C PRO A 79 3.10 15.63 -11.65
N ARG A 80 3.36 16.19 -12.85
CA ARG A 80 4.40 15.65 -13.76
C ARG A 80 5.78 15.55 -13.10
N SER A 81 6.15 16.53 -12.28
CA SER A 81 7.40 16.55 -11.52
C SER A 81 7.51 15.44 -10.47
N ASP A 82 6.39 14.85 -10.07
CA ASP A 82 6.29 13.88 -8.98
C ASP A 82 5.99 12.46 -9.46
N GLN A 83 5.91 12.23 -10.77
CA GLN A 83 5.53 10.91 -11.32
C GLN A 83 6.47 9.78 -10.89
N GLY A 84 7.75 10.07 -10.64
CA GLY A 84 8.72 9.10 -10.12
C GLY A 84 8.36 8.53 -8.74
N ILE A 85 7.50 9.21 -7.97
CA ILE A 85 6.99 8.68 -6.68
C ILE A 85 6.22 7.38 -6.88
N SER A 86 5.48 7.25 -7.99
CA SER A 86 4.75 6.01 -8.30
C SER A 86 5.68 4.81 -8.47
N GLU A 87 6.90 5.01 -8.99
CA GLU A 87 7.90 3.96 -9.15
C GLU A 87 8.48 3.55 -7.80
N ALA A 88 8.75 4.51 -6.91
CA ALA A 88 9.17 4.22 -5.54
C ALA A 88 8.12 3.39 -4.78
N TRP A 89 6.83 3.69 -4.94
CA TRP A 89 5.74 2.86 -4.41
C TRP A 89 5.72 1.47 -5.04
N CYS A 90 5.94 1.35 -6.34
CA CYS A 90 6.00 0.04 -6.99
C CYS A 90 7.14 -0.83 -6.45
N HIS A 91 8.29 -0.23 -6.17
CA HIS A 91 9.44 -0.94 -5.62
C HIS A 91 9.19 -1.44 -4.20
N SER A 92 8.51 -0.66 -3.35
CA SER A 92 8.22 -1.10 -1.97
C SER A 92 7.33 -2.35 -1.91
N PHE A 93 6.50 -2.62 -2.92
CA PHE A 93 5.71 -3.85 -3.02
C PHE A 93 6.49 -5.07 -3.56
N CYS A 94 7.75 -4.88 -3.97
CA CYS A 94 8.61 -5.94 -4.50
C CYS A 94 9.78 -6.31 -3.58
N SER A 95 10.17 -5.43 -2.64
CA SER A 95 11.40 -5.57 -1.86
C SER A 95 11.47 -6.77 -0.90
N ASN A 96 10.41 -7.58 -0.80
CA ASN A 96 10.31 -8.72 0.11
C ASN A 96 9.57 -9.92 -0.55
N MET A 97 9.66 -10.05 -1.88
CA MET A 97 9.22 -11.24 -2.62
C MET A 97 10.35 -12.24 -2.82
#